data_AF-A0A2A4RRR3-F1
#
_entry.id   AF-A0A2A4RRR3-F1
#
_cell.length_a   1.000
_cell.length_b   1.000
_cell.length_c   1.000
_cell.angle_alpha   90.00
_cell.angle_beta   90.00
_cell.angle_gamma   90.00
#
_symmetry.space_group_name_H-M   'P 1'
#
loop_
_entity.id
_entity.type
_entity.pdbx_description
1 polymer ?
#
loop_
_entity_poly.entity_id
_entity_poly.type
_entity_poly.pdbx_seq_one_letter_code
_entity_poly.pdbx_strand_id
1 'polypeptide(L)'
;MKENELKLSDVLAIERTRLANTRTFLAYFRSSVFFLATGLSFIKINFFDDVSYLGWGFIILAPLLFLLGLYRRITVNKSINKMIDTD
;
A
#
# COMPACT_ATOMS: atom_id res chain seq x y z
N MET A 1 4.52 -23.45 31.02
CA MET A 1 3.49 -22.65 31.73
C MET A 1 2.32 -22.51 30.76
N LYS A 2 1.17 -23.08 31.16
CA LYS A 2 -0.16 -23.16 30.53
C LYS A 2 -0.34 -22.56 29.14
N GLU A 3 -0.82 -23.38 28.21
CA GLU A 3 -1.39 -22.99 26.91
C GLU A 3 -2.22 -21.71 27.10
N ASN A 4 -1.69 -20.60 26.61
CA ASN A 4 -2.40 -19.33 26.55
C ASN A 4 -3.48 -19.50 25.48
N GLU A 5 -4.63 -20.05 25.86
CA GLU A 5 -5.88 -19.81 25.12
C GLU A 5 -6.11 -18.30 25.15
N LEU A 6 -5.58 -17.62 24.12
CA LEU A 6 -5.95 -16.25 23.82
C LEU A 6 -7.47 -16.21 23.83
N LYS A 7 -8.06 -15.39 24.71
CA LYS A 7 -9.52 -15.26 24.77
C LYS A 7 -10.00 -14.88 23.37
N LEU A 8 -11.16 -15.39 22.97
CA LEU A 8 -11.76 -15.10 21.65
C LEU A 8 -11.83 -13.59 21.36
N SER A 9 -11.97 -12.77 22.42
CA SER A 9 -11.91 -11.31 22.38
C SER A 9 -10.57 -10.76 21.90
N ASP A 10 -9.46 -11.34 22.34
CA ASP A 10 -8.10 -10.88 22.03
C ASP A 10 -7.77 -11.24 20.58
N VAL A 11 -8.17 -12.43 20.13
CA VAL A 11 -8.08 -12.84 18.73
C VAL A 11 -8.87 -11.88 17.83
N LEU A 12 -10.11 -11.56 18.22
CA LEU A 12 -10.96 -10.65 17.45
C LEU A 12 -10.41 -9.21 17.42
N ALA A 13 -9.75 -8.76 18.49
CA ALA A 13 -9.08 -7.45 18.55
C ALA A 13 -7.87 -7.38 17.60
N ILE A 14 -7.09 -8.45 17.52
CA ILE A 14 -5.95 -8.57 16.58
C ILE A 14 -6.46 -8.56 15.14
N GLU A 15 -7.52 -9.32 14.83
CA GLU A 15 -8.08 -9.35 13.48
C GLU A 15 -8.62 -7.99 13.02
N ARG A 16 -9.29 -7.23 13.90
CA ARG A 16 -9.77 -5.87 13.58
C ARG A 16 -8.62 -4.93 13.23
N THR A 17 -7.51 -5.02 13.96
CA THR A 17 -6.31 -4.21 13.71
C THR A 17 -5.65 -4.59 12.38
N ARG A 18 -5.59 -5.90 12.09
CA ARG A 18 -5.02 -6.43 10.85
C ARG A 18 -5.88 -6.07 9.62
N LEU A 19 -7.20 -6.09 9.75
CA LEU A 19 -8.14 -5.68 8.70
C LEU A 19 -8.02 -4.18 8.41
N ALA A 20 -7.88 -3.33 9.44
CA ALA A 20 -7.67 -1.90 9.28
C ALA A 20 -6.33 -1.56 8.58
N ASN A 21 -5.27 -2.32 8.87
CA ASN A 21 -3.97 -2.15 8.21
C ASN A 21 -4.04 -2.55 6.74
N THR A 22 -4.75 -3.65 6.43
CA THR A 22 -5.01 -4.07 5.04
C THR A 22 -5.85 -3.05 4.28
N ARG A 23 -6.87 -2.47 4.91
CA ARG A 23 -7.70 -1.39 4.32
C ARG A 23 -6.84 -0.20 3.88
N THR A 24 -5.90 0.19 4.74
CA THR A 24 -4.99 1.31 4.48
C THR A 24 -4.06 0.99 3.30
N PHE A 25 -3.52 -0.24 3.24
CA PHE A 25 -2.76 -0.69 2.08
C PHE A 25 -3.56 -0.67 0.78
N LEU A 26 -4.81 -1.16 0.79
CA LEU A 26 -5.68 -1.15 -0.38
C LEU A 26 -6.04 0.27 -0.83
N ALA A 27 -6.15 1.22 0.11
CA ALA A 27 -6.34 2.63 -0.22
C ALA A 27 -5.12 3.21 -0.97
N TYR A 28 -3.89 2.93 -0.50
CA TYR A 28 -2.66 3.31 -1.20
C TYR A 28 -2.56 2.67 -2.59
N PHE A 29 -2.91 1.39 -2.71
CA PHE A 29 -2.96 0.68 -3.98
C PHE A 29 -3.94 1.35 -4.95
N ARG A 30 -5.17 1.67 -4.50
CA ARG A 30 -6.18 2.38 -5.29
C ARG A 30 -5.65 3.72 -5.81
N SER A 31 -5.02 4.54 -4.97
CA SER A 31 -4.45 5.80 -5.43
C SER A 31 -3.38 5.60 -6.50
N SER A 32 -2.51 4.59 -6.37
CA SER A 32 -1.48 4.32 -7.40
C SER A 32 -2.08 3.91 -8.75
N VAL A 33 -3.12 3.07 -8.75
CA VAL A 33 -3.82 2.66 -9.98
C VAL A 33 -4.57 3.82 -10.61
N PHE A 34 -5.14 4.70 -9.79
CA PHE A 34 -5.81 5.90 -10.28
C PHE A 34 -4.83 6.84 -11.00
N PHE A 35 -3.65 7.11 -10.42
CA PHE A 35 -2.62 7.90 -11.07
C PHE A 35 -2.07 7.25 -12.36
N LEU A 36 -1.90 5.91 -12.39
CA LEU A 36 -1.55 5.18 -13.60
C LEU A 36 -2.60 5.35 -14.70
N ALA A 37 -3.87 5.12 -14.38
CA ALA A 37 -4.98 5.24 -15.32
C ALA A 37 -5.08 6.66 -15.88
N THR A 38 -4.99 7.67 -15.00
CA THR A 38 -4.98 9.09 -15.40
C THR A 38 -3.79 9.42 -16.31
N GLY A 39 -2.57 8.97 -15.97
CA GLY A 39 -1.39 9.18 -16.81
C GLY A 39 -1.50 8.52 -18.20
N LEU A 40 -2.03 7.30 -18.27
CA LEU A 40 -2.29 6.59 -19.52
C LEU A 40 -3.39 7.28 -20.35
N SER A 41 -4.44 7.79 -19.72
CA SER A 41 -5.49 8.57 -20.39
C SER A 41 -4.94 9.86 -21.01
N PHE A 42 -4.03 10.56 -20.33
CA PHE A 42 -3.38 11.75 -20.85
C PHE A 42 -2.50 11.45 -22.06
N ILE A 43 -1.72 10.36 -22.05
CA ILE A 43 -0.88 9.98 -23.19
C ILE A 43 -1.73 9.55 -24.41
N LYS A 44 -2.87 8.91 -24.16
CA LYS A 44 -3.76 8.45 -25.24
C LYS A 44 -4.57 9.59 -25.87
N ILE A 45 -4.71 10.71 -25.17
CA ILE A 45 -5.35 11.94 -25.66
C ILE A 45 -4.31 12.71 -26.49
N ASN A 46 -4.32 12.50 -27.82
CA ASN A 46 -3.51 13.24 -28.81
C ASN A 46 -4.00 14.69 -29.02
N PHE A 47 -4.49 15.37 -27.97
CA PHE A 47 -5.15 16.66 -28.13
C PHE A 47 -4.18 17.86 -27.99
N PHE A 48 -2.99 17.64 -27.42
CA PHE A 48 -1.96 18.66 -27.24
C PHE A 48 -0.58 17.99 -27.10
N ASP A 49 0.32 18.20 -28.06
CA ASP A 49 1.72 17.73 -27.97
C ASP A 49 2.44 18.24 -26.70
N ASP A 50 1.99 19.37 -26.15
CA ASP A 50 2.55 19.98 -24.93
C ASP A 50 2.21 19.25 -23.61
N VAL A 51 1.04 18.59 -23.50
CA VAL A 51 0.67 17.85 -22.25
C VAL A 51 1.26 16.45 -22.20
N SER A 52 1.91 15.99 -23.27
CA SER A 52 2.59 14.69 -23.31
C SER A 52 3.69 14.59 -22.24
N TYR A 53 4.35 15.72 -21.92
CA TYR A 53 5.34 15.80 -20.85
C TYR A 53 4.73 15.58 -19.45
N LEU A 54 3.51 16.11 -19.20
CA LEU A 54 2.78 15.85 -17.95
C LEU A 54 2.42 14.36 -17.82
N GLY A 55 2.03 13.70 -18.91
CA GLY A 55 1.70 12.27 -18.93
C GLY A 55 2.87 11.39 -18.50
N TRP A 56 4.08 11.69 -18.98
CA TRP A 56 5.31 11.03 -18.53
C TRP A 56 5.61 11.27 -17.05
N GLY A 57 5.37 12.49 -16.56
CA GLY A 57 5.48 12.81 -15.13
C GLY A 57 4.59 11.91 -14.26
N PHE A 58 3.32 11.74 -14.63
CA PHE A 58 2.39 10.85 -13.91
C PHE A 58 2.79 9.37 -14.01
N ILE A 59 3.31 8.93 -15.15
CA ILE A 59 3.82 7.57 -15.35
C ILE A 59 5.01 7.26 -14.44
N ILE A 60 5.88 8.24 -14.15
CA ILE A 60 7.02 8.09 -13.24
C ILE A 60 6.55 8.19 -11.78
N LEU A 61 5.59 9.07 -11.49
CA LEU A 61 5.04 9.25 -10.14
C LEU A 61 4.28 8.01 -9.66
N ALA A 62 3.64 7.29 -10.58
CA ALA A 62 2.88 6.07 -10.31
C ALA A 62 3.69 4.93 -9.64
N PRO A 63 4.81 4.44 -10.20
CA PRO A 63 5.66 3.45 -9.55
C PRO A 63 6.28 4.00 -8.27
N LEU A 64 6.52 5.31 -8.17
CA LEU A 64 7.00 5.95 -6.93
C LEU A 64 5.97 5.84 -5.79
N LEU A 65 4.70 6.17 -6.06
CA LEU A 65 3.58 5.99 -5.11
C LEU A 65 3.31 4.52 -4.80
N PHE A 66 3.43 3.64 -5.80
CA PHE A 66 3.29 2.21 -5.63
C PHE A 66 4.40 1.63 -4.72
N LEU A 67 5.66 2.03 -4.94
CA LEU A 67 6.81 1.65 -4.11
C LEU A 67 6.68 2.19 -2.68
N LEU A 68 6.20 3.42 -2.48
CA LEU A 68 5.90 3.95 -1.14
C LEU A 68 4.83 3.11 -0.41
N GLY A 69 3.76 2.72 -1.11
CA GLY A 69 2.71 1.84 -0.58
C GLY A 69 3.23 0.43 -0.24
N LEU A 70 4.08 -0.13 -1.10
CA LEU A 70 4.69 -1.44 -0.92
C LEU A 70 5.70 -1.43 0.24
N TYR A 71 6.58 -0.42 0.27
CA TYR A 71 7.58 -0.22 1.33
C TYR A 71 6.92 -0.08 2.69
N ARG A 72 5.80 0.64 2.78
CA ARG A 72 5.05 0.80 4.03
C ARG A 72 4.42 -0.52 4.50
N ARG A 73 3.83 -1.30 3.60
CA ARG A 73 3.27 -2.64 3.92
C ARG A 73 4.36 -3.62 4.37
N ILE A 74 5.54 -3.57 3.76
CA ILE A 74 6.68 -4.44 4.12
C ILE A 74 7.32 -3.99 5.45
N THR A 75 7.45 -2.69 5.70
CA THR A 75 7.96 -2.13 6.96
C THR A 75 7.14 -2.58 8.16
N VAL A 76 5.81 -2.53 8.08
CA VAL A 76 4.94 -2.96 9.19
C VAL A 76 5.07 -4.47 9.47
N ASN A 77 5.34 -5.29 8.46
CA ASN A 77 5.64 -6.72 8.66
C ASN A 77 7.05 -6.95 9.23
N LYS A 78 8.03 -6.09 8.94
CA LYS A 78 9.42 -6.25 9.42
C LYS A 78 9.61 -5.90 10.90
N SER A 79 8.78 -5.01 11.45
CA SER A 79 8.83 -4.64 12.87
C SER A 79 8.43 -5.79 13.80
N ILE A 80 7.65 -6.77 13.31
CA ILE A 80 7.15 -7.88 14.13
C ILE A 80 8.20 -9.00 14.25
N ASN A 81 8.96 -9.30 13.19
CA ASN A 81 9.99 -10.35 13.24
C ASN A 81 11.24 -9.97 14.03
N LYS A 82 11.51 -8.67 14.28
CA LYS A 82 12.67 -8.27 15.09
C LYS A 82 12.42 -8.35 16.61
N MET A 83 11.17 -8.57 17.03
CA MET A 83 10.82 -8.81 18.43
C MET A 83 10.75 -10.30 18.80
N ILE A 84 10.86 -11.23 17.84
CA ILE A 84 10.75 -12.68 18.08
C ILE A 84 12.13 -13.37 18.10
N ASP A 85 13.20 -12.69 17.70
CA ASP A 85 14.57 -13.25 17.63
C ASP A 85 15.49 -12.71 18.75
N THR A 86 14.93 -12.13 19.82
CA THR A 86 15.70 -11.64 20.97
C THR A 86 15.10 -12.02 22.33
N ASP A 87 14.18 -12.99 22.37
CA ASP A 87 13.75 -13.66 23.61
C ASP A 87 13.73 -15.19 23.43
#